data_AF-A0A7J9DWP4-F1
#
_entry.id   AF-A0A7J9DWP4-F1
#
_cell.length_a   1.000
_cell.length_b   1.000
_cell.length_c   1.000
_cell.angle_alpha   90.00
_cell.angle_beta   90.00
_cell.angle_gamma   90.00
#
_symmetry.space_group_name_H-M   'P 1'
#
loop_
_entity.id
_entity.type
_entity.pdbx_description
1 polymer ?
#
loop_
_entity_poly.entity_id
_entity_poly.type
_entity_poly.pdbx_seq_one_letter_code
_entity_poly.pdbx_strand_id
1 'polypeptide(L)'
;MAILQNLQDENVEWKVPWMVPDEILYRCGDFDWVPLLGIWGAVRYTPLLVLRQYRSRQFRPVTQGLTQCEFSYKRDNYKKKIREMSNAWKQIHRMKRFDVGPMTTPKYCGWWSKRVNDNIPELSEEGGRSMEEYLQVLETEKLRKWKNSAEEDLDSLKIDYKRLHLSMRTARLGKTSEQWRQEIREEKIKADRSQRKFQKAQMQNEALEKILLESRNEKGELKARVAKL
;
A
#
# COMPACT_ATOMS: atom_id res chain seq x y z
N MET A 1 25.94 19.63 17.73
CA MET A 1 24.94 18.92 16.89
C MET A 1 24.79 19.64 15.55
N ALA A 2 25.55 19.26 14.52
CA ALA A 2 25.60 20.00 13.23
C ALA A 2 25.27 19.14 12.00
N ILE A 3 24.80 17.90 12.19
CA ILE A 3 24.69 16.91 11.09
C ILE A 3 23.59 17.31 10.08
N LEU A 4 22.53 17.98 10.52
CA LEU A 4 21.40 18.37 9.66
C LEU A 4 21.52 19.78 9.07
N GLN A 5 22.46 20.61 9.52
CA GLN A 5 22.59 22.01 9.08
C GLN A 5 23.24 22.14 7.70
N ASN A 6 24.00 21.14 7.26
CA ASN A 6 24.75 21.15 5.99
C ASN A 6 24.08 20.36 4.86
N LEU A 7 22.84 19.87 5.08
CA LEU A 7 22.08 19.19 4.03
C LEU A 7 21.56 20.22 3.02
N GLN A 8 21.99 20.12 1.76
CA GLN A 8 21.42 20.88 0.66
C GLN A 8 20.11 20.24 0.19
N ASP A 9 19.22 21.02 -0.42
CA ASP A 9 17.91 20.55 -0.92
C ASP A 9 18.05 19.36 -1.90
N GLU A 10 19.18 19.25 -2.59
CA GLU A 10 19.53 18.19 -3.54
C GLU A 10 19.97 16.88 -2.86
N ASN A 11 20.39 16.93 -1.60
CA ASN A 11 20.90 15.77 -0.87
C ASN A 11 19.78 14.89 -0.30
N VAL A 12 18.52 15.33 -0.39
CA VAL A 12 17.38 14.64 0.20
C VAL A 12 16.32 14.37 -0.86
N GLU A 13 16.26 13.12 -1.32
CA GLU A 13 15.16 12.67 -2.17
C GLU A 13 14.00 12.16 -1.30
N TRP A 14 12.92 12.94 -1.25
CA TRP A 14 11.75 12.64 -0.40
C TRP A 14 10.86 11.50 -0.91
N LYS A 15 11.12 10.98 -2.12
CA LYS A 15 10.30 9.98 -2.79
C LYS A 15 11.14 9.07 -3.66
N VAL A 16 10.66 7.84 -3.82
CA VAL A 16 11.19 6.93 -4.83
C VAL A 16 10.81 7.42 -6.25
N PRO A 17 11.71 7.34 -7.25
CA PRO A 17 11.50 7.90 -8.59
C PRO A 17 10.23 7.45 -9.32
N TRP A 18 9.71 6.27 -8.99
CA TRP A 18 8.52 5.68 -9.61
C TRP A 18 7.20 6.05 -8.92
N MET A 19 7.23 6.79 -7.80
CA MET A 19 6.02 7.19 -7.06
C MET A 19 5.71 8.67 -7.29
N VAL A 20 5.12 8.97 -8.45
CA VAL A 20 4.67 10.32 -8.82
C VAL A 20 3.14 10.36 -8.86
N PRO A 21 2.45 10.46 -7.71
CA PRO A 21 1.02 10.72 -7.72
C PRO A 21 0.76 12.13 -8.25
N ASP A 22 -0.07 12.25 -9.29
CA ASP A 22 -0.50 13.52 -9.89
C ASP A 22 -1.39 14.36 -8.96
N GLU A 23 -1.90 13.72 -7.90
CA GLU A 23 -2.81 14.31 -6.92
C GLU A 23 -2.21 14.26 -5.51
N ILE A 24 -2.39 15.36 -4.79
CA ILE A 24 -1.96 15.50 -3.40
C ILE A 24 -3.21 15.53 -2.53
N LEU A 25 -3.37 14.53 -1.66
CA LEU A 25 -4.32 14.59 -0.56
C LEU A 25 -3.88 15.70 0.39
N TYR A 26 -4.77 16.65 0.72
CA TYR A 26 -4.40 17.78 1.57
C TYR A 26 -5.41 18.12 2.68
N ARG A 27 -6.64 17.61 2.58
CA ARG A 27 -7.73 17.89 3.52
C ARG A 27 -8.64 16.67 3.66
N CYS A 28 -9.19 16.48 4.86
CA CYS A 28 -10.20 15.46 5.18
C CYS A 28 -11.38 16.12 5.89
N GLY A 29 -12.59 16.01 5.34
CA GLY A 29 -13.76 16.75 5.81
C GLY A 29 -13.46 18.25 5.91
N ASP A 30 -13.76 18.82 7.08
CA ASP A 30 -13.51 20.24 7.40
C ASP A 30 -12.08 20.50 7.92
N PHE A 31 -11.22 19.48 8.01
CA PHE A 31 -9.86 19.63 8.47
C PHE A 31 -8.93 20.06 7.33
N ASP A 32 -8.27 21.22 7.45
CA ASP A 32 -7.20 21.69 6.53
C ASP A 32 -5.89 20.86 6.60
N TRP A 33 -6.00 19.61 7.01
CA TRP A 33 -4.94 18.66 7.27
C TRP A 33 -5.50 17.23 7.26
N VAL A 34 -4.59 16.27 7.23
CA VAL A 34 -4.89 14.85 7.17
C VAL A 34 -4.57 14.22 8.53
N PRO A 35 -5.56 13.67 9.26
CA PRO A 35 -5.30 12.96 10.50
C PRO A 35 -4.66 11.60 10.23
N LEU A 36 -3.41 11.42 10.67
CA LEU A 36 -2.72 10.14 10.63
C LEU A 36 -2.90 9.42 11.96
N LEU A 37 -3.53 8.25 11.91
CA LEU A 37 -3.70 7.39 13.09
C LEU A 37 -2.41 6.60 13.31
N GLY A 38 -1.78 6.84 14.46
CA GLY A 38 -0.64 6.08 14.95
C GLY A 38 -1.04 5.10 16.04
N ILE A 39 -0.03 4.37 16.54
CA ILE A 39 -0.20 3.36 17.59
C ILE A 39 -0.64 4.00 18.91
N TRP A 40 -0.18 5.21 19.20
CA TRP A 40 -0.40 5.88 20.49
C TRP A 40 -1.49 6.96 20.48
N GLY A 41 -2.04 7.26 19.30
CA GLY A 41 -2.93 8.39 19.11
C GLY A 41 -3.04 8.77 17.65
N ALA A 42 -3.38 10.03 17.38
CA ALA A 42 -3.32 10.57 16.03
C ALA A 42 -2.48 11.84 15.98
N VAL A 43 -1.75 11.98 14.88
CA VAL A 43 -0.97 13.16 14.55
C VAL A 43 -1.52 13.81 13.30
N ARG A 44 -1.36 15.13 13.22
CA ARG A 44 -1.66 15.89 12.01
C ARG A 44 -0.55 15.70 10.99
N TYR A 45 -0.93 15.36 9.77
CA TYR A 45 -0.12 15.61 8.59
C TYR A 45 -0.70 16.81 7.85
N THR A 46 0.12 17.81 7.54
CA THR A 46 -0.34 19.00 6.78
C THR A 46 0.39 19.04 5.44
N PRO A 47 -0.12 18.35 4.41
CA PRO A 47 0.51 18.26 3.09
C PRO A 47 0.86 19.62 2.48
N LEU A 48 0.02 20.63 2.73
CA LEU A 48 0.24 22.00 2.23
C LEU A 48 1.49 22.68 2.81
N LEU A 49 2.00 22.24 3.96
CA LEU A 49 3.25 22.73 4.55
C LEU A 49 4.50 22.07 3.93
N VAL A 50 4.33 20.95 3.24
CA VAL A 50 5.42 20.07 2.77
C VAL A 50 5.28 19.70 1.29
N LEU A 51 4.77 20.62 0.47
CA LEU A 51 4.51 20.38 -0.96
C LEU A 51 5.77 20.06 -1.77
N ARG A 52 6.94 20.47 -1.27
CA ARG A 52 8.23 20.06 -1.84
C ARG A 52 8.42 18.54 -1.88
N GLN A 53 7.87 17.80 -0.90
CA GLN A 53 7.88 16.32 -0.91
C GLN A 53 7.19 15.76 -2.16
N TYR A 54 6.21 16.50 -2.69
CA TYR A 54 5.46 16.13 -3.89
C TYR A 54 6.04 16.75 -5.17
N ARG A 55 7.21 17.38 -5.10
CA ARG A 55 7.78 18.20 -6.20
C ARG A 55 6.77 19.23 -6.73
N SER A 56 5.94 19.77 -5.84
CA SER A 56 4.93 20.78 -6.13
C SER A 56 5.34 22.12 -5.52
N ARG A 57 4.95 23.21 -6.19
CA ARG A 57 5.30 24.57 -5.77
C ARG A 57 4.78 24.88 -4.36
N GLN A 58 5.69 25.32 -3.50
CA GLN A 58 5.42 25.68 -2.11
C GLN A 58 4.87 27.12 -2.01
N PHE A 59 3.68 27.24 -1.43
CA PHE A 59 3.01 28.51 -1.12
C PHE A 59 2.74 28.63 0.38
N ARG A 60 2.30 29.82 0.83
CA ARG A 60 1.89 30.08 2.23
C ARG A 60 0.58 29.33 2.51
N PRO A 61 0.58 28.25 3.32
CA PRO A 61 -0.63 27.50 3.58
C PRO A 61 -1.52 28.22 4.59
N VAL A 62 -2.79 27.83 4.62
CA VAL A 62 -3.71 28.21 5.69
C VAL A 62 -3.24 27.53 6.98
N THR A 63 -3.01 28.33 8.01
CA THR A 63 -2.53 27.86 9.32
C THR A 63 -3.61 27.83 10.39
N GLN A 64 -4.85 28.19 10.05
CA GLN A 64 -5.97 28.18 10.98
C GLN A 64 -6.24 26.73 11.45
N GLY A 65 -6.48 26.56 12.74
CA GLY A 65 -6.72 25.24 13.35
C GLY A 65 -5.48 24.34 13.53
N LEU A 66 -4.25 24.84 13.25
CA LEU A 66 -3.00 24.11 13.53
C LEU A 66 -2.76 23.80 15.01
N THR A 67 -3.38 24.55 15.92
CA THR A 67 -3.17 24.46 17.38
C THR A 67 -3.81 23.25 18.04
N GLN A 68 -4.75 22.56 17.37
CA GLN A 68 -5.52 21.45 17.95
C GLN A 68 -5.21 20.13 17.26
N CYS A 69 -4.01 19.56 17.41
CA CYS A 69 -3.60 18.50 16.48
C CYS A 69 -2.61 17.45 16.96
N GLU A 70 -2.76 17.05 18.21
CA GLU A 70 -2.27 15.77 18.69
C GLU A 70 -3.23 15.27 19.77
N PHE A 71 -3.66 14.01 19.68
CA PHE A 71 -4.38 13.39 20.78
C PHE A 71 -3.92 11.97 20.99
N SER A 72 -3.87 11.55 22.24
CA SER A 72 -3.53 10.18 22.63
C SER A 72 -4.78 9.37 22.93
N TYR A 73 -4.72 8.06 22.71
CA TYR A 73 -5.82 7.15 23.07
C TYR A 73 -6.06 7.06 24.58
N LYS A 74 -5.09 7.51 25.39
CA LYS A 74 -5.17 7.50 26.86
C LYS A 74 -5.98 8.68 27.43
N ARG A 75 -6.30 9.71 26.63
CA ARG A 75 -7.10 10.85 27.09
C ARG A 75 -8.59 10.55 26.99
N ASP A 76 -9.38 11.18 27.85
CA ASP A 76 -10.83 11.12 27.78
C ASP A 76 -11.34 11.61 26.43
N ASN A 77 -12.51 11.09 26.01
CA ASN A 77 -13.16 11.38 24.72
C ASN A 77 -12.41 10.91 23.45
N TYR A 78 -11.38 10.06 23.55
CA TYR A 78 -10.66 9.54 22.37
C TYR A 78 -11.59 8.83 21.35
N LYS A 79 -12.61 8.08 21.83
CA LYS A 79 -13.58 7.40 20.95
C LYS A 79 -14.38 8.38 20.10
N LYS A 80 -14.71 9.55 20.65
CA LYS A 80 -15.41 10.63 19.93
C LYS A 80 -14.50 11.20 18.84
N LYS A 81 -13.24 11.51 19.18
CA LYS A 81 -12.23 12.00 18.22
C LYS A 81 -11.96 11.00 17.09
N ILE A 82 -11.88 9.70 17.40
CA ILE A 82 -11.72 8.66 16.38
C ILE A 82 -12.91 8.61 15.42
N ARG A 83 -14.14 8.76 15.94
CA ARG A 83 -15.34 8.82 15.10
C ARG A 83 -15.35 10.05 14.20
N GLU A 84 -15.00 11.22 14.74
CA GLU A 84 -14.86 12.46 13.96
C GLU A 84 -13.84 12.31 12.83
N MET A 85 -12.66 11.76 13.14
CA MET A 85 -11.64 11.51 12.12
C MET A 85 -12.08 10.48 11.08
N SER A 86 -12.67 9.37 11.51
CA SER A 86 -13.20 8.34 10.60
C SER A 86 -14.28 8.89 9.67
N ASN A 87 -15.13 9.79 10.18
CA ASN A 87 -16.11 10.48 9.34
C ASN A 87 -15.45 11.48 8.37
N ALA A 88 -14.45 12.24 8.80
CA ALA A 88 -13.72 13.14 7.93
C ALA A 88 -12.98 12.40 6.80
N TRP A 89 -12.47 11.20 7.07
CA TRP A 89 -11.86 10.31 6.06
C TRP A 89 -12.83 9.87 4.96
N LYS A 90 -14.16 9.97 5.17
CA LYS A 90 -15.14 9.72 4.11
C LYS A 90 -15.19 10.85 3.08
N GLN A 91 -14.65 12.03 3.40
CA GLN A 91 -14.63 13.22 2.55
C GLN A 91 -13.19 13.68 2.31
N ILE A 92 -12.48 12.98 1.44
CA ILE A 92 -11.11 13.35 1.07
C ILE A 92 -11.09 14.43 0.01
N HIS A 93 -10.20 15.42 0.20
CA HIS A 93 -9.98 16.49 -0.78
C HIS A 93 -8.57 16.37 -1.33
N ARG A 94 -8.50 16.33 -2.66
CA ARG A 94 -7.26 16.22 -3.43
C ARG A 94 -7.11 17.43 -4.32
N MET A 95 -5.87 17.86 -4.52
CA MET A 95 -5.54 18.87 -5.50
C MET A 95 -4.55 18.31 -6.52
N LYS A 96 -4.65 18.78 -7.76
CA LYS A 96 -3.65 18.48 -8.78
C LYS A 96 -2.33 19.13 -8.41
N ARG A 97 -1.25 18.41 -8.73
CA ARG A 97 0.10 18.93 -8.63
C ARG A 97 0.31 20.11 -9.59
N PHE A 98 1.10 21.10 -9.17
CA PHE A 98 1.47 22.24 -10.00
C PHE A 98 2.97 22.19 -10.30
N ASP A 99 3.31 21.93 -11.57
CA ASP A 99 4.68 21.64 -12.01
C ASP A 99 5.41 22.78 -12.73
N VAL A 100 4.83 23.99 -12.73
CA VAL A 100 5.36 25.08 -13.55
C VAL A 100 6.05 26.13 -12.67
N GLY A 101 7.38 26.03 -12.55
CA GLY A 101 8.25 27.10 -12.03
C GLY A 101 9.03 26.78 -10.74
N PRO A 102 9.69 27.79 -10.15
CA PRO A 102 10.51 27.62 -8.94
C PRO A 102 9.72 26.98 -7.80
N MET A 103 10.33 25.98 -7.15
CA MET A 103 9.73 25.16 -6.09
C MET A 103 9.28 25.99 -4.87
N THR A 104 9.85 27.19 -4.69
CA THR A 104 9.54 28.12 -3.61
C THR A 104 9.13 29.47 -4.16
N THR A 105 8.17 30.11 -3.48
CA THR A 105 7.79 31.50 -3.78
C THR A 105 8.52 32.45 -2.82
N PRO A 106 8.94 33.66 -3.27
CA PRO A 106 9.53 34.67 -2.36
C PRO A 106 8.62 34.99 -1.17
N LYS A 107 7.29 34.99 -1.39
CA LYS A 107 6.28 35.15 -0.34
C LYS A 107 6.33 34.02 0.71
N TYR A 108 6.53 32.77 0.27
CA TYR A 108 6.71 31.66 1.19
C TYR A 108 8.00 31.79 1.99
N CYS A 109 9.12 32.16 1.37
CA CYS A 109 10.39 32.36 2.06
C CYS A 109 10.25 33.44 3.14
N GLY A 110 9.67 34.59 2.82
CA GLY A 110 9.44 35.66 3.80
C GLY A 110 8.46 35.27 4.92
N TRP A 111 7.46 34.44 4.63
CA TRP A 111 6.56 33.91 5.66
C TRP A 111 7.25 32.87 6.56
N TRP A 112 8.11 32.02 6.01
CA TRP A 112 8.88 31.03 6.76
C TRP A 112 9.88 31.70 7.72
N SER A 113 10.66 32.67 7.24
CA SER A 113 11.64 33.40 8.06
C SER A 113 11.02 34.09 9.28
N LYS A 114 9.77 34.55 9.18
CA LYS A 114 9.05 35.16 10.31
C LYS A 114 8.70 34.13 11.39
N ARG A 115 8.34 32.89 11.02
CA ARG A 115 7.98 31.83 11.99
C ARG A 115 9.16 31.26 12.77
N VAL A 116 10.36 31.28 12.18
CA VAL A 116 11.58 30.78 12.84
C VAL A 116 11.88 31.60 14.11
N ASN A 117 11.50 32.87 14.14
CA ASN A 117 11.73 33.75 15.28
C ASN A 117 10.69 33.62 16.40
N ASP A 118 9.51 33.05 16.13
CA ASP A 118 8.40 32.98 17.11
C ASP A 118 8.33 31.64 17.88
N ASN A 119 9.15 30.63 17.55
CA ASN A 119 9.08 29.27 18.12
C ASN A 119 10.41 28.75 18.69
N ILE A 120 11.35 29.63 19.06
CA ILE A 120 12.47 29.25 19.93
C ILE A 120 12.06 29.71 21.33
N PRO A 121 11.58 28.85 22.23
CA PRO A 121 11.43 29.24 23.61
C PRO A 121 12.82 29.58 24.14
N GLU A 122 13.02 30.82 24.56
CA GLU A 122 14.10 31.18 25.49
C GLU A 122 13.93 30.29 26.72
N LEU A 123 14.86 29.36 26.93
CA LEU A 123 14.91 28.52 28.12
C LEU A 123 15.14 29.43 29.33
N SER A 124 14.11 29.63 30.15
CA SER A 124 14.26 30.34 31.42
C SER A 124 15.24 29.58 32.32
N GLU A 125 16.40 30.20 32.53
CA GLU A 125 17.38 29.84 33.54
C GLU A 125 16.75 29.97 34.94
N GLU A 126 16.16 28.92 35.49
CA GLU A 126 16.03 28.76 36.96
C GLU A 126 15.55 27.34 37.33
N GLY A 127 16.46 26.55 37.94
CA GLY A 127 16.15 25.26 38.57
C GLY A 127 17.11 24.13 38.16
N GLY A 128 17.96 23.68 39.10
CA GLY A 128 19.04 22.72 38.86
C GLY A 128 18.62 21.35 38.31
N ARG A 129 19.46 20.85 37.37
CA ARG A 129 19.25 19.81 36.34
C ARG A 129 18.34 20.27 35.21
N SER A 130 18.94 20.51 34.04
CA SER A 130 18.20 20.96 32.88
C SER A 130 17.21 19.90 32.42
N MET A 131 16.03 20.35 31.96
CA MET A 131 15.01 19.51 31.33
C MET A 131 15.61 18.72 30.14
N GLU A 132 16.62 19.28 29.46
CA GLU A 132 17.41 18.60 28.43
C GLU A 132 18.10 17.33 28.93
N GLU A 133 18.66 17.34 30.15
CA GLU A 133 19.41 16.18 30.68
C GLU A 133 18.45 15.01 30.96
N TYR A 134 17.26 15.31 31.50
CA TYR A 134 16.22 14.30 31.75
C TYR A 134 15.57 13.79 30.45
N LEU A 135 15.34 14.67 29.49
CA LEU A 135 14.81 14.31 28.18
C LEU A 135 15.84 13.53 27.35
N GLN A 136 17.13 13.88 27.39
CA GLN A 136 18.19 13.15 26.69
C GLN A 136 18.36 11.73 27.24
N VAL A 137 18.36 11.54 28.56
CA VAL A 137 18.46 10.20 29.15
C VAL A 137 17.21 9.37 28.82
N LEU A 138 16.01 9.96 28.89
CA LEU A 138 14.76 9.28 28.58
C LEU A 138 14.62 8.96 27.08
N GLU A 139 15.05 9.85 26.20
CA GLU A 139 15.07 9.67 24.74
C GLU A 139 16.11 8.64 24.32
N THR A 140 17.33 8.70 24.87
CA THR A 140 18.42 7.76 24.52
C THR A 140 18.11 6.34 24.99
N GLU A 141 17.53 6.17 26.18
CA GLU A 141 17.15 4.85 26.68
C GLU A 141 15.96 4.26 25.91
N LYS A 142 14.98 5.09 25.54
CA LYS A 142 13.89 4.68 24.64
C LYS A 142 14.43 4.34 23.25
N LEU A 143 15.25 5.19 22.65
CA LEU A 143 15.88 4.97 21.35
C LEU A 143 16.70 3.68 21.33
N ARG A 144 17.45 3.39 22.41
CA ARG A 144 18.20 2.14 22.55
C ARG A 144 17.26 0.93 22.55
N LYS A 145 16.15 0.98 23.30
CA LYS A 145 15.14 -0.08 23.30
C LYS A 145 14.50 -0.28 21.92
N TRP A 146 14.14 0.81 21.24
CA TRP A 146 13.58 0.76 19.89
C TRP A 146 14.58 0.21 18.87
N LYS A 147 15.84 0.63 18.94
CA LYS A 147 16.92 0.12 18.08
C LYS A 147 17.09 -1.38 18.26
N ASN A 148 17.20 -1.85 19.50
CA ASN A 148 17.35 -3.27 19.79
C ASN A 148 16.13 -4.08 19.32
N SER A 149 14.91 -3.59 19.56
CA SER A 149 13.68 -4.24 19.08
C SER A 149 13.61 -4.29 17.55
N ALA A 150 13.99 -3.21 16.87
CA ALA A 150 14.02 -3.17 15.41
C ALA A 150 15.12 -4.08 14.82
N GLU A 151 16.26 -4.22 15.50
CA GLU A 151 17.32 -5.16 15.14
C GLU A 151 16.86 -6.61 15.31
N GLU A 152 16.15 -6.94 16.41
CA GLU A 152 15.54 -8.26 16.64
C GLU A 152 14.50 -8.60 15.56
N ASP A 153 13.62 -7.64 15.23
CA ASP A 153 12.62 -7.80 14.17
C ASP A 153 13.28 -7.99 12.80
N LEU A 154 14.37 -7.27 12.51
CA LEU A 154 15.12 -7.41 11.26
C LEU A 154 15.77 -8.78 11.14
N ASP A 155 16.37 -9.29 12.22
CA ASP A 155 16.96 -10.63 12.24
C ASP A 155 15.91 -11.73 12.13
N SER A 156 14.77 -11.58 12.80
CA SER A 156 13.61 -12.46 12.65
C SER A 156 13.11 -12.48 11.21
N LEU A 157 12.92 -11.31 10.59
CA LEU A 157 12.48 -11.19 9.21
C LEU A 157 13.49 -11.80 8.23
N LYS A 158 14.79 -11.65 8.49
CA LYS A 158 15.86 -12.25 7.69
C LYS A 158 15.86 -13.77 7.79
N ILE A 159 15.56 -14.32 8.97
CA ILE A 159 15.38 -15.77 9.17
C ILE A 159 14.15 -16.26 8.40
N ASP A 160 13.02 -15.57 8.53
CA ASP A 160 11.78 -15.94 7.84
C ASP A 160 11.90 -15.83 6.32
N TYR A 161 12.58 -14.81 5.81
CA TYR A 161 12.89 -14.68 4.39
C TYR A 161 13.75 -15.83 3.88
N LYS A 162 14.82 -16.20 4.62
CA LYS A 162 15.65 -17.36 4.27
C LYS A 162 14.81 -18.63 4.27
N ARG A 163 13.97 -18.84 5.27
CA ARG A 163 13.07 -20.00 5.38
C ARG A 163 12.10 -20.06 4.20
N LEU A 164 11.47 -18.93 3.86
CA LEU A 164 10.55 -18.82 2.74
C LEU A 164 11.25 -19.10 1.40
N HIS A 165 12.44 -18.55 1.19
CA HIS A 165 13.24 -18.80 -0.02
C HIS A 165 13.65 -20.28 -0.14
N LEU A 166 14.08 -20.91 0.95
CA LEU A 166 14.35 -22.36 0.98
C LEU A 166 13.08 -23.17 0.68
N SER A 167 11.95 -22.86 1.30
CA SER A 167 10.66 -23.52 1.04
C SER A 167 10.21 -23.37 -0.42
N MET A 168 10.39 -22.19 -1.02
CA MET A 168 10.10 -21.96 -2.44
C MET A 168 11.01 -22.79 -3.36
N ARG A 169 12.29 -22.95 -3.01
CA ARG A 169 13.24 -23.79 -3.75
C ARG A 169 12.87 -25.27 -3.64
N THR A 170 12.52 -25.75 -2.45
CA THR A 170 12.12 -27.14 -2.19
C THR A 170 10.79 -27.51 -2.84
N ALA A 171 9.82 -26.59 -2.84
CA ALA A 171 8.53 -26.76 -3.50
C ALA A 171 8.61 -26.63 -5.04
N ARG A 172 9.81 -26.46 -5.61
CA ARG A 172 10.03 -26.19 -7.05
C ARG A 172 9.24 -24.98 -7.57
N LEU A 173 8.90 -24.03 -6.68
CA LEU A 173 8.24 -22.76 -7.00
C LEU A 173 9.23 -21.69 -7.53
N GLY A 174 10.51 -22.02 -7.63
CA GLY A 174 11.55 -21.20 -8.27
C GLY A 174 11.44 -21.11 -9.80
N LYS A 175 10.25 -21.30 -10.36
CA LYS A 175 9.99 -21.06 -11.78
C LYS A 175 9.65 -19.58 -11.98
N THR A 176 10.26 -18.94 -12.97
CA THR A 176 9.89 -17.57 -13.33
C THR A 176 8.44 -17.51 -13.82
N SER A 177 7.81 -16.34 -13.71
CA SER A 177 6.42 -16.12 -14.19
C SER A 177 6.24 -16.55 -15.67
N GLU A 178 7.29 -16.44 -16.48
CA GLU A 178 7.29 -16.89 -17.88
C GLU A 178 7.22 -18.40 -18.03
N GLN A 179 7.96 -19.15 -17.20
CA GLN A 179 7.92 -20.62 -17.18
C GLN A 179 6.54 -21.12 -16.75
N TRP A 180 5.93 -20.49 -15.74
CA TRP A 180 4.54 -20.78 -15.36
C TRP A 180 3.55 -20.51 -16.48
N ARG A 181 3.69 -19.38 -17.18
CA ARG A 181 2.84 -19.07 -18.35
C ARG A 181 3.04 -20.07 -19.48
N GLN A 182 4.25 -20.59 -19.66
CA GLN A 182 4.55 -21.60 -20.66
C GLN A 182 3.89 -22.93 -20.34
N GLU A 183 3.98 -23.41 -19.10
CA GLU A 183 3.35 -24.66 -18.67
C GLU A 183 1.83 -24.60 -18.75
N ILE A 184 1.22 -23.48 -18.35
CA ILE A 184 -0.23 -23.28 -18.51
C ILE A 184 -0.65 -23.33 -19.99
N ARG A 185 0.16 -22.77 -20.90
CA ARG A 185 -0.12 -22.87 -22.35
C ARG A 185 -0.04 -24.30 -22.85
N GLU A 186 1.00 -25.04 -22.43
CA GLU A 186 1.20 -26.44 -22.84
C GLU A 186 0.07 -27.34 -22.33
N GLU A 187 -0.33 -27.17 -21.07
CA GLU A 187 -1.46 -27.91 -20.49
C GLU A 187 -2.79 -27.55 -21.17
N LYS A 188 -2.99 -26.27 -21.55
CA LYS A 188 -4.17 -25.85 -22.30
C LYS A 188 -4.25 -26.51 -23.69
N ILE A 189 -3.12 -26.59 -24.40
CA ILE A 189 -3.02 -27.29 -25.69
C ILE A 189 -3.33 -28.79 -25.53
N LYS A 190 -2.83 -29.43 -24.46
CA LYS A 190 -3.14 -30.83 -24.16
C LYS A 190 -4.62 -31.04 -23.86
N ALA A 191 -5.22 -30.15 -23.06
CA ALA A 191 -6.64 -30.19 -22.74
C ALA A 191 -7.50 -30.06 -24.00
N ASP A 192 -7.22 -29.09 -24.87
CA ASP A 192 -7.92 -28.91 -26.14
C ASP A 192 -7.80 -30.14 -27.05
N ARG A 193 -6.61 -30.75 -27.09
CA ARG A 193 -6.38 -31.99 -27.86
C ARG A 193 -7.21 -33.15 -27.30
N SER A 194 -7.30 -33.28 -25.98
CA SER A 194 -8.12 -34.31 -25.32
C SER A 194 -9.61 -34.05 -25.52
N GLN A 195 -10.06 -32.80 -25.44
CA GLN A 195 -11.44 -32.37 -25.70
C GLN A 195 -11.88 -32.78 -27.12
N ARG A 196 -11.05 -32.52 -28.14
CA ARG A 196 -11.34 -32.90 -29.53
C ARG A 196 -11.44 -34.42 -29.72
N LYS A 197 -10.57 -35.18 -29.05
CA LYS A 197 -10.64 -36.65 -29.09
C LYS A 197 -11.93 -37.16 -28.45
N PHE A 198 -12.33 -36.57 -27.32
CA PHE A 198 -13.59 -36.91 -26.65
C PHE A 198 -14.80 -36.63 -27.56
N GLN A 199 -14.88 -35.43 -28.15
CA GLN A 199 -15.96 -35.09 -29.10
C GLN A 199 -16.00 -36.04 -30.31
N LYS A 200 -14.83 -36.42 -30.84
CA LYS A 200 -14.76 -37.38 -31.95
C LYS A 200 -15.29 -38.75 -31.53
N ALA A 201 -14.90 -39.24 -30.36
CA ALA A 201 -15.40 -40.51 -29.83
C ALA A 201 -16.91 -40.46 -29.57
N GLN A 202 -17.42 -39.34 -29.09
CA GLN A 202 -18.86 -39.14 -28.88
C GLN A 202 -19.64 -39.22 -30.19
N MET A 203 -19.20 -38.52 -31.25
CA MET A 203 -19.83 -38.63 -32.58
C MET A 203 -19.79 -40.06 -33.14
N GLN A 204 -18.70 -40.79 -32.91
CA GLN A 204 -18.60 -42.19 -33.33
C GLN A 204 -19.57 -43.09 -32.58
N ASN A 205 -19.73 -42.90 -31.27
CA ASN A 205 -20.70 -43.65 -30.47
C ASN A 205 -22.14 -43.37 -30.92
N GLU A 206 -22.49 -42.09 -31.14
CA GLU A 206 -23.81 -41.70 -31.67
C GLU A 206 -24.09 -42.35 -33.03
N ALA A 207 -23.10 -42.40 -33.92
CA ALA A 207 -23.23 -43.08 -35.22
C ALA A 207 -23.43 -44.59 -35.06
N LEU A 208 -22.71 -45.24 -34.14
CA LEU A 208 -22.86 -46.68 -33.86
C LEU A 208 -24.23 -47.01 -33.25
N GLU A 209 -24.74 -46.18 -32.35
CA GLU A 209 -26.08 -46.35 -31.78
C GLU A 209 -27.16 -46.28 -32.87
N LYS A 210 -27.01 -45.36 -33.83
CA LYS A 210 -27.92 -45.26 -34.97
C LYS A 210 -27.91 -46.53 -35.83
N ILE A 211 -26.72 -47.05 -36.16
CA ILE A 211 -26.57 -48.30 -36.94
C ILE A 211 -27.17 -49.50 -36.19
N LEU A 212 -26.96 -49.58 -34.87
CA LEU A 212 -27.54 -50.63 -34.03
C LEU A 212 -29.08 -50.56 -34.01
N LEU A 213 -29.65 -49.36 -33.95
CA LEU A 213 -31.08 -49.16 -34.00
C LEU A 213 -31.67 -49.60 -35.35
N GLU A 214 -31.02 -49.23 -36.46
CA GLU A 214 -31.41 -49.63 -37.82
C GLU A 214 -31.39 -51.17 -37.97
N SER A 215 -30.30 -51.83 -37.58
CA SER A 215 -30.20 -53.30 -37.63
C SER A 215 -31.23 -54.01 -36.73
N ARG A 216 -31.56 -53.44 -35.57
CA ARG A 216 -32.60 -53.98 -34.68
C ARG A 216 -33.98 -53.90 -35.33
N ASN A 217 -34.28 -52.81 -36.03
CA ASN A 217 -35.54 -52.64 -36.75
C ASN A 217 -35.63 -53.62 -37.93
N GLU A 218 -34.59 -53.74 -38.75
CA GLU A 218 -34.52 -54.73 -39.84
C GLU A 218 -34.72 -56.17 -39.35
N LYS A 219 -34.07 -56.54 -38.24
CA LYS A 219 -34.27 -57.84 -37.61
C LYS A 219 -35.71 -58.06 -37.15
N GLY A 220 -36.36 -57.00 -36.65
CA GLY A 220 -37.79 -57.03 -36.30
C GLY A 220 -38.68 -57.29 -37.51
N GLU A 221 -38.43 -56.60 -38.62
CA GLU A 221 -39.16 -56.79 -39.88
C GLU A 221 -38.97 -58.19 -40.45
N LEU A 222 -37.73 -58.70 -40.46
CA LEU A 222 -37.43 -60.06 -40.92
C LEU A 222 -38.16 -61.11 -40.08
N LYS A 223 -38.19 -60.96 -38.75
CA LYS A 223 -38.97 -61.83 -37.87
C LYS A 223 -40.46 -61.78 -38.16
N ALA A 224 -41.02 -60.60 -38.43
CA ALA A 224 -42.43 -60.44 -38.77
C ALA A 224 -42.79 -61.08 -40.13
N ARG A 225 -41.86 -61.08 -41.10
CA ARG A 225 -42.04 -61.77 -42.38
C ARG A 225 -42.02 -63.30 -42.21
N VAL A 226 -41.11 -63.83 -41.40
CA VAL A 226 -41.03 -65.28 -41.11
C VAL A 226 -42.28 -65.78 -40.38
N ALA A 227 -42.85 -64.99 -39.47
CA ALA A 227 -44.06 -65.39 -38.73
C ALA A 227 -45.36 -65.43 -39.56
N LYS A 228 -45.32 -64.95 -40.83
CA LYS A 228 -46.46 -64.97 -41.76
C LYS A 228 -46.36 -66.09 -42.81
N LEU A 229 -45.29 -66.86 -42.80
CA LEU A 229 -45.09 -68.09 -43.59
C LEU A 229 -45.53 -69.30 -42.77
#